data_AF-A0AAV2HMZ0-F1
#
_entry.id   AF-A0AAV2HMZ0-F1
#
_cell.length_a   1.000
_cell.length_b   1.000
_cell.length_c   1.000
_cell.angle_alpha   90.00
_cell.angle_beta   90.00
_cell.angle_gamma   90.00
#
_symmetry.space_group_name_H-M   'P 1'
#
loop_
_entity.id
_entity.type
_entity.pdbx_description
1 polymer ?
#
loop_
_entity_poly.entity_id
_entity_poly.type
_entity_poly.pdbx_seq_one_letter_code
_entity_poly.pdbx_strand_id
1 'polypeptide(L)'
;MADVNKLVFSILKFLEDQKKSGQLDDEAAESLEVAVQCLEQVYKINTADEECVRKFSVPQNLLDIFNAQLNETESDLASLSLHEATPEQKEEAEKLKNKGNDFMKSEKFSDALESYSQAIRLDARNAVYFCNRAAAYSKLNKHQQAIEDCNRALAIDPSYSKAYGRMGIAFTALEDHESAFECYRKALELDPDNQSYQNNLEIAEQKLKEAAVQAGFNAGPAGGLGALGGLGNLDFSSLFSDPNIVNMATTMMSNPQVQQMMASLVSGSNPTSGGGLSSLLQASQQMASQMQQANPELVQHLREHMRGQNQGSNNNTQDPPEGRDV
;
A
#
# COMPACT_ATOMS: atom_id res chain seq x y z
N MET A 1 6.73 42.64 22.60
CA MET A 1 7.40 41.96 21.48
C MET A 1 8.14 40.69 21.89
N ALA A 2 8.68 40.56 23.11
CA ALA A 2 9.40 39.35 23.52
C ALA A 2 8.56 38.05 23.39
N ASP A 3 7.28 38.06 23.79
CA ASP A 3 6.43 36.87 23.69
C ASP A 3 6.01 36.56 22.25
N VAL A 4 5.80 37.59 21.43
CA VAL A 4 5.57 37.45 19.98
C VAL A 4 6.80 36.81 19.33
N ASN A 5 8.01 37.25 19.70
CA ASN A 5 9.25 36.70 19.18
C ASN A 5 9.46 35.25 19.62
N LYS A 6 9.07 34.87 20.85
CA LYS A 6 9.07 33.46 21.30
C LYS A 6 8.11 32.59 20.49
N LEU A 7 6.91 33.10 20.18
CA LEU A 7 5.96 32.39 19.32
C LEU A 7 6.51 32.22 17.91
N VAL A 8 7.04 33.29 17.30
CA VAL A 8 7.65 33.24 15.96
C VAL A 8 8.85 32.30 15.94
N PHE A 9 9.71 32.33 16.95
CA PHE A 9 10.83 31.41 17.09
C PHE A 9 10.35 29.94 17.14
N SER A 10 9.25 29.67 17.85
CA SER A 10 8.64 28.35 17.92
C SER A 10 8.06 27.90 16.57
N ILE A 11 7.46 28.81 15.81
CA ILE A 11 6.98 28.56 14.45
C ILE A 11 8.16 28.26 13.52
N LEU A 12 9.20 29.09 13.52
CA LEU A 12 10.39 28.91 12.69
C LEU A 12 11.04 27.54 12.94
N LYS A 13 11.21 27.15 14.21
CA LYS A 13 11.73 25.83 14.58
C LYS A 13 10.85 24.69 14.03
N PHE A 14 9.53 24.80 14.18
CA PHE A 14 8.61 23.81 13.63
C PHE A 14 8.73 23.68 12.10
N LEU A 15 8.82 24.79 11.36
CA LEU A 15 8.94 24.76 9.90
C LEU A 15 10.28 24.15 9.45
N GLU A 16 11.40 24.49 10.10
CA GLU A 16 12.71 23.86 9.83
C GLU A 16 12.69 22.36 10.06
N ASP A 17 11.95 21.93 11.09
CA ASP A 17 11.82 20.54 11.46
C ASP A 17 10.94 19.77 10.45
N GLN A 18 9.88 20.38 9.93
CA GLN A 18 9.08 19.80 8.83
C GLN A 18 9.93 19.58 7.58
N LYS A 19 10.82 20.54 7.24
CA LYS A 19 11.76 20.40 6.12
C LYS A 19 12.70 19.20 6.29
N LYS A 20 13.15 18.91 7.53
CA LYS A 20 14.03 17.76 7.82
C LYS A 20 13.29 16.42 7.85
N SER A 21 11.98 16.44 8.12
CA SER A 21 11.18 15.21 8.28
C SER A 21 10.97 14.41 6.99
N GLY A 22 11.26 15.00 5.83
CA GLY A 22 11.18 14.32 4.53
C GLY A 22 9.75 14.00 4.04
N GLN A 23 8.72 14.53 4.71
CA GLN A 23 7.32 14.33 4.32
C GLN A 23 6.84 15.31 3.23
N LEU A 24 7.64 16.31 2.90
CA LEU A 24 7.35 17.32 1.88
C LEU A 24 8.06 16.93 0.58
N ASP A 25 7.40 17.12 -0.56
CA ASP A 25 8.05 17.08 -1.86
C ASP A 25 9.02 18.26 -2.04
N ASP A 26 9.88 18.17 -3.06
CA ASP A 26 10.95 19.14 -3.29
C ASP A 26 10.40 20.57 -3.51
N GLU A 27 9.27 20.71 -4.21
CA GLU A 27 8.62 22.00 -4.47
C GLU A 27 8.07 22.63 -3.17
N ALA A 28 7.44 21.83 -2.32
CA ALA A 28 6.94 22.26 -1.02
C ALA A 28 8.07 22.59 -0.05
N ALA A 29 9.18 21.84 -0.09
CA ALA A 29 10.36 22.10 0.72
C ALA A 29 11.05 23.43 0.37
N GLU A 30 11.16 23.77 -0.93
CA GLU A 30 11.66 25.07 -1.39
C GLU A 30 10.72 26.22 -0.97
N SER A 31 9.41 26.04 -1.15
CA SER A 31 8.40 27.02 -0.74
C SER A 31 8.44 27.29 0.77
N LEU A 32 8.65 26.24 1.57
CA LEU A 32 8.78 26.32 3.02
C LEU A 32 10.05 27.07 3.44
N GLU A 33 11.17 26.86 2.74
CA GLU A 33 12.41 27.58 3.00
C GLU A 33 12.26 29.09 2.76
N VAL A 34 11.55 29.50 1.71
CA VAL A 34 11.24 30.92 1.47
C VAL A 34 10.40 31.49 2.62
N ALA A 35 9.40 30.74 3.10
CA ALA A 35 8.56 31.18 4.22
C ALA A 35 9.37 31.37 5.52
N VAL A 36 10.30 30.46 5.82
CA VAL A 36 11.24 30.57 6.95
C VAL A 36 12.06 31.86 6.83
N GLN A 37 12.71 32.09 5.68
CA GLN A 37 13.54 33.27 5.46
C GLN A 37 12.74 34.59 5.58
N CYS A 38 11.49 34.61 5.10
CA CYS A 38 10.60 35.77 5.28
C CYS A 38 10.35 36.08 6.75
N LEU A 39 10.03 35.07 7.56
CA LEU A 39 9.77 35.23 8.99
C LEU A 39 11.03 35.66 9.76
N GLU A 40 12.17 35.04 9.46
CA GLU A 40 13.47 35.44 10.06
C GLU A 40 13.77 36.92 9.79
N GLN A 41 13.57 37.35 8.54
CA GLN A 41 13.87 38.71 8.12
C GLN A 41 12.92 39.76 8.70
N VAL A 42 11.63 39.44 8.85
CA VAL A 42 10.62 40.34 9.42
C VAL A 42 10.84 40.51 10.93
N TYR A 43 11.08 39.42 11.65
CA TYR A 43 11.19 39.45 13.11
C TYR A 43 12.61 39.63 13.64
N LYS A 44 13.61 39.59 12.75
CA LYS A 44 15.05 39.65 13.09
C LYS A 44 15.43 38.53 14.07
N ILE A 45 14.94 37.34 13.79
CA ILE A 45 15.16 36.13 14.59
C ILE A 45 15.87 35.13 13.68
N ASN A 46 16.92 34.50 14.21
CA ASN A 46 17.61 33.40 13.55
C ASN A 46 17.60 32.20 14.50
N THR A 47 17.10 31.06 14.02
CA THR A 47 16.97 29.82 14.80
C THR A 47 18.30 29.11 15.06
N ALA A 48 19.35 29.44 14.30
CA ALA A 48 20.70 28.91 14.41
C ALA A 48 21.62 29.79 15.27
N ASP A 49 21.22 31.03 15.57
CA ASP A 49 21.96 31.93 16.45
C ASP A 49 21.77 31.57 17.93
N GLU A 50 22.87 31.36 18.65
CA GLU A 50 22.85 30.96 20.07
C GLU A 50 22.16 32.00 20.97
N GLU A 51 22.29 33.29 20.67
CA GLU A 51 21.65 34.34 21.46
C GLU A 51 20.13 34.28 21.30
N CYS A 52 19.64 34.15 20.07
CA CYS A 52 18.22 33.94 19.78
C CYS A 52 17.67 32.68 20.44
N VAL A 53 18.42 31.56 20.39
CA VAL A 53 18.02 30.31 21.06
C VAL A 53 17.86 30.53 22.56
N ARG A 54 18.85 31.14 23.24
CA ARG A 54 18.77 31.37 24.70
C ARG A 54 17.63 32.31 25.08
N LYS A 55 17.33 33.29 24.23
CA LYS A 55 16.37 34.36 24.53
C LYS A 55 14.92 33.99 24.22
N PHE A 56 14.71 33.21 23.15
CA PHE A 56 13.39 32.95 22.59
C PHE A 56 12.94 31.48 22.69
N SER A 57 13.83 30.57 23.13
CA SER A 57 13.43 29.20 23.43
C SER A 57 12.34 29.15 24.50
N VAL A 58 11.40 28.24 24.30
CA VAL A 58 10.28 27.97 25.20
C VAL A 58 10.34 26.52 25.67
N PRO A 59 9.82 26.21 26.88
CA PRO A 59 9.91 24.86 27.45
C PRO A 59 9.19 23.77 26.65
N GLN A 60 8.14 24.13 25.91
CA GLN A 60 7.37 23.21 25.07
C GLN A 60 7.37 23.74 23.64
N ASN A 61 7.60 22.86 22.66
CA ASN A 61 7.52 23.25 21.26
C ASN A 61 6.05 23.49 20.85
N LEU A 62 5.87 24.21 19.75
CA LEU A 62 4.55 24.62 19.27
C LEU A 62 3.61 23.42 19.05
N LEU A 63 4.18 22.29 18.63
CA LEU A 63 3.42 21.10 18.30
C LEU A 63 2.91 20.39 19.54
N ASP A 64 3.73 20.26 20.57
CA ASP A 64 3.32 19.71 21.86
C ASP A 64 2.23 20.55 22.52
N ILE A 65 2.32 21.88 22.41
CA ILE A 65 1.29 22.80 22.88
C ILE A 65 0.00 22.57 22.11
N PHE A 66 0.08 22.48 20.78
CA PHE A 66 -1.07 22.21 19.92
C PHE A 66 -1.72 20.86 20.27
N ASN A 67 -0.91 19.83 20.47
CA ASN A 67 -1.36 18.48 20.81
C ASN A 67 -2.01 18.41 22.20
N ALA A 68 -1.45 19.13 23.18
CA ALA A 68 -2.02 19.23 24.52
C ALA A 68 -3.40 19.91 24.53
N GLN A 69 -3.69 20.76 23.54
CA GLN A 69 -4.98 21.42 23.39
C GLN A 69 -6.03 20.56 22.66
N LEU A 70 -5.60 19.60 21.85
CA LEU A 70 -6.46 18.66 21.12
C LEU A 70 -6.98 17.49 21.99
N ASN A 71 -7.08 17.65 23.31
CA ASN A 71 -7.45 16.58 24.24
C ASN A 71 -8.67 15.76 23.76
N GLU A 72 -8.38 14.49 23.44
CA GLU A 72 -9.21 13.36 23.01
C GLU A 72 -9.13 12.95 21.52
N THR A 73 -8.59 11.74 21.37
CA THR A 73 -8.71 10.78 20.26
C THR A 73 -8.00 11.12 18.95
N GLU A 74 -6.95 10.34 18.66
CA GLU A 74 -6.35 10.18 17.31
C GLU A 74 -5.55 11.35 16.74
N SER A 75 -4.74 12.03 17.56
CA SER A 75 -3.73 12.95 17.00
C SER A 75 -2.36 12.27 16.92
N ASP A 76 -1.97 11.88 15.71
CA ASP A 76 -0.62 11.38 15.35
C ASP A 76 0.51 12.38 15.64
N LEU A 77 0.18 13.61 16.00
CA LEU A 77 1.15 14.67 16.18
C LEU A 77 2.01 14.53 17.45
N ALA A 78 1.66 13.69 18.42
CA ALA A 78 2.54 13.39 19.56
C ALA A 78 3.84 12.69 19.12
N SER A 79 3.84 12.06 17.94
CA SER A 79 5.05 11.51 17.31
C SER A 79 6.00 12.58 16.78
N LEU A 80 5.53 13.82 16.62
CA LEU A 80 6.25 14.96 16.05
C LEU A 80 6.86 15.89 17.12
N SER A 81 6.79 15.53 18.41
CA SER A 81 7.57 16.23 19.44
C SER A 81 9.07 16.05 19.14
N LEU A 82 9.78 17.14 18.82
CA LEU A 82 11.18 17.08 18.35
C LEU A 82 12.18 17.65 19.36
N HIS A 83 11.77 17.78 20.64
CA HIS A 83 12.72 18.12 21.69
C HIS A 83 13.74 16.99 21.85
N GLU A 84 15.03 17.34 21.94
CA GLU A 84 16.05 16.36 22.28
C GLU A 84 15.90 15.98 23.76
N ALA A 85 15.44 14.75 24.00
CA ALA A 85 15.20 14.24 25.33
C ALA A 85 16.47 14.31 26.20
N THR A 86 16.32 14.76 27.45
CA THR A 86 17.42 14.77 28.42
C THR A 86 17.88 13.33 28.71
N PRO A 87 19.10 13.12 29.24
CA PRO A 87 19.55 11.79 29.64
C PRO A 87 18.57 11.07 30.57
N GLU A 88 17.96 11.80 31.50
CA GLU A 88 16.97 11.28 32.44
C GLU A 88 15.68 10.86 31.72
N GLN A 89 15.19 11.66 30.77
CA GLN A 89 14.02 11.33 29.96
C GLN A 89 14.27 10.11 29.08
N LYS A 90 15.48 9.98 28.50
CA LYS A 90 15.88 8.80 27.72
C LYS A 90 15.92 7.55 28.60
N GLU A 91 16.46 7.64 29.81
CA GLU A 91 16.47 6.51 30.76
C GLU A 91 15.05 6.10 31.16
N GLU A 92 14.17 7.07 31.42
CA GLU A 92 12.77 6.81 31.74
C GLU A 92 11.99 6.21 30.57
N ALA A 93 12.20 6.72 29.35
CA ALA A 93 11.63 6.17 28.12
C ALA A 93 12.06 4.71 27.90
N GLU A 94 13.32 4.38 28.16
CA GLU A 94 13.83 3.02 28.08
C GLU A 94 13.18 2.08 29.11
N LYS A 95 12.94 2.56 30.34
CA LYS A 95 12.17 1.80 31.36
C LYS A 95 10.74 1.54 30.91
N LEU A 96 10.08 2.55 30.33
CA LEU A 96 8.73 2.43 29.80
C LEU A 96 8.66 1.47 28.60
N LYS A 97 9.63 1.51 27.70
CA LYS A 97 9.77 0.52 26.61
C LYS A 97 9.92 -0.89 27.18
N ASN A 98 10.76 -1.09 28.19
CA ASN A 98 10.93 -2.43 28.79
C ASN A 98 9.63 -2.92 29.46
N LYS A 99 8.92 -2.03 30.16
CA LYS A 99 7.59 -2.33 30.71
C LYS A 99 6.59 -2.71 29.60
N GLY A 100 6.59 -1.99 28.49
CA GLY A 100 5.80 -2.33 27.31
C GLY A 100 6.14 -3.71 26.73
N ASN A 101 7.43 -4.06 26.68
CA ASN A 101 7.87 -5.38 26.23
C ASN A 101 7.36 -6.50 27.15
N ASP A 102 7.34 -6.28 28.47
CA ASP A 102 6.83 -7.26 29.43
C ASP A 102 5.30 -7.42 29.33
N PHE A 103 4.58 -6.34 29.05
CA PHE A 103 3.17 -6.42 28.69
C PHE A 103 2.93 -7.18 27.38
N MET A 104 3.77 -6.99 26.35
CA MET A 104 3.70 -7.77 25.11
C MET A 104 3.88 -9.27 25.37
N LYS A 105 4.87 -9.66 26.20
CA LYS A 105 5.09 -11.07 26.57
C LYS A 105 3.91 -11.67 27.35
N SER A 106 3.20 -10.82 28.11
CA SER A 106 2.03 -11.20 28.88
C SER A 106 0.71 -11.07 28.09
N GLU A 107 0.80 -10.81 26.77
CA GLU A 107 -0.33 -10.58 25.85
C GLU A 107 -1.26 -9.43 26.24
N LYS A 108 -0.78 -8.50 27.08
CA LYS A 108 -1.50 -7.29 27.51
C LYS A 108 -1.22 -6.15 26.53
N PHE A 109 -1.74 -6.27 25.31
CA PHE A 109 -1.35 -5.38 24.20
C PHE A 109 -1.77 -3.92 24.40
N SER A 110 -2.91 -3.65 25.05
CA SER A 110 -3.34 -2.28 25.35
C SER A 110 -2.42 -1.58 26.36
N ASP A 111 -2.00 -2.30 27.41
CA ASP A 111 -1.05 -1.77 28.41
C ASP A 111 0.35 -1.54 27.79
N ALA A 112 0.74 -2.41 26.85
CA ALA A 112 1.97 -2.25 26.09
C ALA A 112 1.93 -0.98 25.23
N LEU A 113 0.82 -0.75 24.50
CA LEU A 113 0.60 0.44 23.69
C LEU A 113 0.69 1.71 24.52
N GLU A 114 0.08 1.73 25.71
CA GLU A 114 0.17 2.88 26.62
C GLU A 114 1.62 3.13 27.04
N SER A 115 2.34 2.07 27.44
CA SER A 115 3.74 2.17 27.89
C SER A 115 4.66 2.69 26.78
N TYR A 116 4.53 2.19 25.55
CA TYR A 116 5.29 2.71 24.41
C TYR A 116 4.90 4.14 24.06
N SER A 117 3.62 4.50 24.17
CA SER A 117 3.19 5.88 23.92
C SER A 117 3.73 6.85 24.96
N GLN A 118 3.85 6.43 26.22
CA GLN A 118 4.55 7.18 27.27
C GLN A 118 6.04 7.33 26.92
N ALA A 119 6.71 6.27 26.46
CA ALA A 119 8.11 6.35 26.04
C ALA A 119 8.31 7.32 24.86
N ILE A 120 7.44 7.28 23.86
CA ILE A 120 7.46 8.19 22.70
C ILE A 120 7.28 9.65 23.13
N ARG A 121 6.40 9.94 24.11
CA ARG A 121 6.22 11.30 24.62
C ARG A 121 7.46 11.85 25.34
N LEU A 122 8.30 10.98 25.89
CA LEU A 122 9.56 11.36 26.52
C LEU A 122 10.70 11.49 25.52
N ASP A 123 10.76 10.59 24.53
CA ASP A 123 11.76 10.60 23.47
C ASP A 123 11.15 10.05 22.16
N ALA A 124 10.75 10.96 21.28
CA ALA A 124 10.18 10.63 19.97
C ALA A 124 11.25 10.47 18.87
N ARG A 125 12.54 10.44 19.20
CA ARG A 125 13.64 10.26 18.23
C ARG A 125 14.19 8.85 18.23
N ASN A 126 13.56 7.92 18.93
CA ASN A 126 13.96 6.52 18.97
C ASN A 126 13.00 5.65 18.13
N ALA A 127 13.49 5.16 17.00
CA ALA A 127 12.73 4.31 16.07
C ALA A 127 12.20 3.02 16.73
N VAL A 128 12.87 2.53 17.77
CA VAL A 128 12.49 1.28 18.46
C VAL A 128 11.13 1.42 19.14
N TYR A 129 10.80 2.58 19.72
CA TYR A 129 9.55 2.75 20.44
C TYR A 129 8.34 2.68 19.50
N PHE A 130 8.43 3.37 18.35
CA PHE A 130 7.41 3.31 17.30
C PHE A 130 7.28 1.89 16.73
N CYS A 131 8.39 1.23 16.39
CA CYS A 131 8.35 -0.14 15.87
C CYS A 131 7.76 -1.15 16.88
N ASN A 132 8.02 -0.96 18.18
CA ASN A 132 7.41 -1.78 19.23
C ASN A 132 5.93 -1.49 19.44
N ARG A 133 5.51 -0.23 19.31
CA ARG A 133 4.09 0.16 19.36
C ARG A 133 3.31 -0.34 18.14
N ALA A 134 3.90 -0.33 16.94
CA ALA A 134 3.35 -0.97 15.75
C ALA A 134 3.09 -2.46 15.96
N ALA A 135 3.95 -3.15 16.71
CA ALA A 135 3.75 -4.54 17.09
C ALA A 135 2.48 -4.73 17.94
N ALA A 136 2.28 -3.85 18.93
CA ALA A 136 1.10 -3.88 19.79
C ALA A 136 -0.17 -3.56 19.00
N TYR A 137 -0.13 -2.55 18.12
CA TYR A 137 -1.23 -2.24 17.20
C TYR A 137 -1.60 -3.43 16.31
N SER A 138 -0.60 -4.09 15.72
CA SER A 138 -0.83 -5.29 14.90
C SER A 138 -1.52 -6.41 15.70
N LYS A 139 -1.14 -6.63 16.97
CA LYS A 139 -1.79 -7.62 17.85
C LYS A 139 -3.22 -7.24 18.26
N LEU A 140 -3.57 -5.96 18.15
CA LEU A 140 -4.92 -5.44 18.35
C LEU A 140 -5.72 -5.31 17.04
N ASN A 141 -5.21 -5.87 15.92
CA ASN A 141 -5.78 -5.73 14.57
C ASN A 141 -5.93 -4.28 14.09
N LYS A 142 -5.12 -3.37 14.63
CA LYS A 142 -5.05 -1.95 14.27
C LYS A 142 -3.96 -1.74 13.23
N HIS A 143 -4.15 -2.32 12.04
CA HIS A 143 -3.10 -2.43 11.02
C HIS A 143 -2.70 -1.08 10.41
N GLN A 144 -3.65 -0.15 10.23
CA GLN A 144 -3.36 1.19 9.72
C GLN A 144 -2.43 1.97 10.68
N GLN A 145 -2.75 1.97 11.97
CA GLN A 145 -1.89 2.61 12.98
C GLN A 145 -0.52 1.93 13.09
N ALA A 146 -0.43 0.62 12.84
CA ALA A 146 0.85 -0.08 12.78
C ALA A 146 1.72 0.40 11.61
N ILE A 147 1.12 0.67 10.44
CA ILE A 147 1.82 1.22 9.27
C ILE A 147 2.31 2.64 9.55
N GLU A 148 1.48 3.49 10.14
CA GLU A 148 1.85 4.86 10.55
C GLU A 148 3.07 4.86 11.49
N ASP A 149 3.06 4.02 12.52
CA ASP A 149 4.20 3.86 13.44
C ASP A 149 5.44 3.29 12.73
N CYS A 150 5.28 2.35 11.80
CA CYS A 150 6.42 1.83 11.03
C CYS A 150 7.03 2.92 10.15
N ASN A 151 6.21 3.72 9.46
CA ASN A 151 6.68 4.85 8.68
C ASN A 151 7.42 5.87 9.55
N ARG A 152 6.91 6.15 10.76
CA ARG A 152 7.60 7.04 11.70
C ARG A 152 8.94 6.46 12.15
N ALA A 153 9.01 5.16 12.43
CA ALA A 153 10.25 4.49 12.76
C ALA A 153 11.27 4.59 11.61
N LEU A 154 10.83 4.41 10.36
CA LEU A 154 11.67 4.48 9.17
C LEU A 154 12.11 5.91 8.81
N ALA A 155 11.31 6.92 9.13
CA ALA A 155 11.72 8.32 9.00
C ALA A 155 12.88 8.67 9.98
N ILE A 156 12.96 7.96 11.12
CA ILE A 156 14.03 8.11 12.11
C ILE A 156 15.26 7.26 11.73
N ASP A 157 15.02 5.99 11.39
CA ASP A 157 16.06 5.04 10.97
C ASP A 157 15.60 4.28 9.70
N PRO A 158 16.00 4.76 8.50
CA PRO A 158 15.67 4.11 7.24
C PRO A 158 16.26 2.71 7.08
N SER A 159 17.25 2.33 7.91
CA SER A 159 17.89 1.01 7.87
C SER A 159 17.24 0.00 8.81
N TYR A 160 16.12 0.35 9.45
CA TYR A 160 15.51 -0.49 10.46
C TYR A 160 14.66 -1.63 9.86
N SER A 161 15.31 -2.75 9.54
CA SER A 161 14.69 -3.92 8.89
C SER A 161 13.39 -4.41 9.56
N LYS A 162 13.32 -4.36 10.90
CA LYS A 162 12.12 -4.75 11.67
C LYS A 162 10.91 -3.87 11.39
N ALA A 163 11.09 -2.58 11.11
CA ALA A 163 9.99 -1.70 10.77
C ALA A 163 9.39 -2.08 9.41
N TYR A 164 10.23 -2.33 8.39
CA TYR A 164 9.76 -2.87 7.10
C TYR A 164 9.04 -4.21 7.25
N GLY A 165 9.61 -5.15 8.02
CA GLY A 165 8.98 -6.45 8.25
C GLY A 165 7.61 -6.35 8.92
N ARG A 166 7.45 -5.47 9.91
CA ARG A 166 6.16 -5.23 10.58
C ARG A 166 5.15 -4.53 9.67
N MET A 167 5.61 -3.57 8.88
CA MET A 167 4.79 -2.88 7.89
C MET A 167 4.26 -3.85 6.83
N GLY A 168 5.10 -4.77 6.35
CA GLY A 168 4.69 -5.85 5.44
C GLY A 168 3.63 -6.76 6.05
N ILE A 169 3.74 -7.09 7.35
CA ILE A 169 2.72 -7.88 8.07
C ILE A 169 1.39 -7.12 8.12
N ALA A 170 1.43 -5.82 8.41
CA ALA A 170 0.23 -4.98 8.46
C ALA A 170 -0.45 -4.89 7.09
N PHE A 171 0.30 -4.65 6.01
CA PHE A 171 -0.23 -4.66 4.64
C PHE A 171 -0.80 -6.02 4.23
N THR A 172 -0.14 -7.11 4.62
CA THR A 172 -0.64 -8.48 4.37
C THR A 172 -2.02 -8.68 5.03
N ALA A 173 -2.20 -8.18 6.25
CA ALA A 173 -3.48 -8.27 6.96
C ALA A 173 -4.58 -7.37 6.36
N LEU A 174 -4.19 -6.34 5.60
CA LEU A 174 -5.10 -5.48 4.84
C LEU A 174 -5.34 -5.98 3.41
N GLU A 175 -4.83 -7.17 3.06
CA GLU A 175 -4.89 -7.76 1.70
C GLU A 175 -4.18 -6.91 0.62
N ASP A 176 -3.39 -5.92 1.01
CA ASP A 176 -2.51 -5.17 0.12
C ASP A 176 -1.19 -5.94 -0.07
N HIS A 177 -1.26 -6.97 -0.91
CA HIS A 177 -0.13 -7.86 -1.18
C HIS A 177 1.00 -7.20 -1.97
N GLU A 178 0.72 -6.12 -2.71
CA GLU A 178 1.72 -5.36 -3.47
C GLU A 178 2.61 -4.55 -2.53
N SER A 179 2.00 -3.76 -1.64
CA SER A 179 2.76 -3.02 -0.62
C SER A 179 3.48 -3.95 0.35
N ALA A 180 2.86 -5.09 0.70
CA ALA A 180 3.51 -6.10 1.54
C ALA A 180 4.76 -6.69 0.88
N PHE A 181 4.70 -7.02 -0.41
CA PHE A 181 5.83 -7.53 -1.18
C PHE A 181 7.03 -6.57 -1.13
N GLU A 182 6.81 -5.29 -1.45
CA GLU A 182 7.87 -4.29 -1.40
C GLU A 182 8.47 -4.12 -0.01
N CYS A 183 7.64 -4.15 1.04
CA CYS A 183 8.11 -4.09 2.41
C CYS A 183 9.01 -5.28 2.79
N TYR A 184 8.59 -6.51 2.48
CA TYR A 184 9.41 -7.70 2.79
C TYR A 184 10.69 -7.74 1.97
N ARG A 185 10.64 -7.33 0.70
CA ARG A 185 11.82 -7.19 -0.16
C ARG A 185 12.83 -6.22 0.44
N LYS A 186 12.38 -5.04 0.88
CA LYS A 186 13.24 -4.07 1.59
C LYS A 186 13.74 -4.58 2.93
N ALA A 187 12.93 -5.32 3.69
CA ALA A 187 13.37 -5.95 4.92
C ALA A 187 14.51 -6.96 4.68
N LEU A 188 14.44 -7.74 3.59
CA LEU A 188 15.46 -8.71 3.19
C LEU A 188 16.72 -8.07 2.58
N GLU A 189 16.60 -6.92 1.91
CA GLU A 189 17.79 -6.14 1.50
C GLU A 189 18.64 -5.75 2.72
N LEU A 190 18.00 -5.50 3.87
CA LEU A 190 18.65 -5.08 5.12
C LEU A 190 19.01 -6.26 6.04
N ASP A 191 18.25 -7.35 6.01
CA ASP A 191 18.43 -8.55 6.84
C ASP A 191 18.17 -9.83 5.99
N PRO A 192 19.15 -10.25 5.16
CA PRO A 192 18.94 -11.30 4.15
C PRO A 192 18.65 -12.69 4.71
N ASP A 193 19.15 -12.99 5.91
CA ASP A 193 19.06 -14.31 6.55
C ASP A 193 17.75 -14.50 7.34
N ASN A 194 16.85 -13.52 7.29
CA ASN A 194 15.61 -13.56 8.06
C ASN A 194 14.55 -14.45 7.39
N GLN A 195 14.48 -15.71 7.84
CA GLN A 195 13.54 -16.70 7.30
C GLN A 195 12.07 -16.24 7.34
N SER A 196 11.68 -15.44 8.33
CA SER A 196 10.30 -14.95 8.40
C SER A 196 9.98 -14.00 7.25
N TYR A 197 10.92 -13.14 6.85
CA TYR A 197 10.72 -12.24 5.73
C TYR A 197 10.73 -12.99 4.40
N GLN A 198 11.60 -13.99 4.24
CA GLN A 198 11.62 -14.86 3.05
C GLN A 198 10.26 -15.55 2.85
N ASN A 199 9.77 -16.22 3.89
CA ASN A 199 8.49 -16.94 3.83
C ASN A 199 7.32 -15.98 3.53
N ASN A 200 7.29 -14.81 4.17
CA ASN A 200 6.22 -13.85 3.94
C ASN A 200 6.28 -13.18 2.56
N LEU A 201 7.50 -12.97 2.02
CA LEU A 201 7.68 -12.49 0.64
C LEU A 201 7.13 -13.51 -0.36
N GLU A 202 7.45 -14.80 -0.19
CA GLU A 202 6.92 -15.88 -1.03
C GLU A 202 5.39 -15.94 -1.01
N ILE A 203 4.78 -15.79 0.17
CA ILE A 203 3.32 -15.74 0.32
C ILE A 203 2.74 -14.52 -0.43
N ALA A 204 3.35 -13.35 -0.28
CA ALA A 204 2.90 -12.14 -0.98
C ALA A 204 3.02 -12.30 -2.50
N GLU A 205 4.12 -12.87 -3.01
CA GLU A 205 4.29 -13.18 -4.43
C GLU A 205 3.23 -14.16 -4.94
N GLN A 206 2.94 -15.22 -4.19
CA GLN A 206 1.93 -16.19 -4.58
C GLN A 206 0.56 -15.53 -4.68
N LYS A 207 0.20 -14.68 -3.72
CA LYS A 207 -1.07 -13.95 -3.72
C LYS A 207 -1.20 -12.99 -4.92
N LEU A 208 -0.12 -12.31 -5.27
CA LEU A 208 -0.08 -11.45 -6.46
C LEU A 208 -0.25 -12.26 -7.75
N LYS A 209 0.39 -13.43 -7.86
CA LYS A 209 0.22 -14.34 -9.01
C LYS A 209 -1.22 -14.86 -9.10
N GLU A 210 -1.81 -15.30 -7.99
CA GLU A 210 -3.21 -15.74 -7.92
C GLU A 210 -4.17 -14.64 -8.39
N ALA A 211 -3.98 -13.42 -7.89
CA ALA A 211 -4.79 -12.26 -8.28
C ALA A 211 -4.65 -11.93 -9.78
N ALA A 212 -3.44 -11.98 -10.32
CA ALA A 212 -3.18 -11.73 -11.74
C ALA A 212 -3.84 -12.78 -12.64
N VAL A 213 -3.77 -14.06 -12.25
CA VAL A 213 -4.42 -15.17 -12.96
C VAL A 213 -5.93 -14.98 -12.94
N GLN A 214 -6.51 -14.66 -11.78
CA GLN A 214 -7.95 -14.42 -11.65
C GLN A 214 -8.40 -13.21 -12.49
N ALA A 215 -7.63 -12.13 -12.51
CA ALA A 215 -7.89 -10.97 -13.36
C ALA A 215 -7.83 -11.33 -14.86
N GLY A 216 -6.87 -12.17 -15.27
CA GLY A 216 -6.72 -12.65 -16.64
C GLY A 216 -7.86 -13.57 -17.12
N PHE A 217 -8.48 -14.33 -16.20
CA PHE A 217 -9.66 -15.15 -16.52
C PHE A 217 -10.97 -14.35 -16.53
N ASN A 218 -11.07 -13.29 -15.71
CA ASN A 218 -12.28 -12.46 -15.60
C ASN A 218 -12.34 -11.34 -16.66
N ALA A 219 -11.19 -11.00 -17.25
CA ALA A 219 -11.11 -10.25 -18.49
C ALA A 219 -11.50 -11.17 -19.65
N GLY A 220 -12.77 -11.11 -20.09
CA GLY A 220 -13.22 -11.81 -21.30
C GLY A 220 -12.34 -11.51 -22.54
N PRO A 221 -12.63 -12.08 -23.72
CA PRO A 221 -11.72 -12.07 -24.88
C PRO A 221 -11.27 -10.68 -25.41
N ALA A 222 -11.81 -9.58 -24.87
CA ALA A 222 -11.37 -8.22 -25.15
C ALA A 222 -10.33 -7.65 -24.16
N GLY A 223 -10.14 -8.22 -22.97
CA GLY A 223 -9.23 -7.68 -21.95
C GLY A 223 -7.84 -8.34 -21.88
N GLY A 224 -7.64 -9.47 -22.56
CA GLY A 224 -6.38 -10.23 -22.56
C GLY A 224 -5.20 -9.59 -23.30
N LEU A 225 -5.39 -8.46 -24.00
CA LEU A 225 -4.33 -7.78 -24.75
C LEU A 225 -3.75 -6.54 -24.02
N GLY A 226 -4.43 -6.03 -22.99
CA GLY A 226 -3.96 -4.86 -22.22
C GLY A 226 -2.96 -5.22 -21.12
N ALA A 227 -3.01 -6.43 -20.58
CA ALA A 227 -2.15 -6.90 -19.48
C ALA A 227 -0.80 -7.49 -19.94
N LEU A 228 -0.48 -7.43 -21.23
CA LEU A 228 0.78 -7.92 -21.81
C LEU A 228 1.92 -6.88 -21.79
N GLY A 229 1.69 -5.68 -21.23
CA GLY A 229 2.70 -4.61 -21.16
C GLY A 229 3.83 -4.81 -20.13
N GLY A 230 3.80 -5.89 -19.33
CA GLY A 230 4.79 -6.15 -18.27
C GLY A 230 5.39 -7.57 -18.25
N LEU A 231 5.08 -8.42 -19.24
CA LEU A 231 5.48 -9.83 -19.23
C LEU A 231 6.91 -10.04 -19.77
N GLY A 232 7.89 -9.46 -19.09
CA GLY A 232 9.31 -9.64 -19.39
C GLY A 232 9.91 -10.98 -18.96
N ASN A 233 9.16 -11.88 -18.31
CA ASN A 233 9.74 -13.13 -17.81
C ASN A 233 8.69 -14.24 -17.51
N LEU A 234 7.80 -14.56 -18.46
CA LEU A 234 7.01 -15.79 -18.36
C LEU A 234 7.89 -17.00 -18.71
N ASP A 235 8.25 -17.79 -17.70
CA ASP A 235 8.98 -19.04 -17.88
C ASP A 235 8.07 -20.12 -18.48
N PHE A 236 8.08 -20.23 -19.81
CA PHE A 236 7.36 -21.26 -20.58
C PHE A 236 7.74 -22.69 -20.18
N SER A 237 8.85 -22.94 -19.47
CA SER A 237 9.24 -24.28 -19.04
C SER A 237 8.30 -24.84 -17.96
N SER A 238 7.70 -23.96 -17.14
CA SER A 238 6.70 -24.33 -16.13
C SER A 238 5.35 -24.72 -16.74
N LEU A 239 5.02 -24.19 -17.91
CA LEU A 239 3.80 -24.49 -18.66
C LEU A 239 3.82 -25.92 -19.26
N PHE A 240 5.01 -26.42 -19.64
CA PHE A 240 5.19 -27.77 -20.17
C PHE A 240 5.31 -28.85 -19.09
N SER A 241 5.48 -28.47 -17.82
CA SER A 241 5.57 -29.41 -16.70
C SER A 241 4.23 -29.64 -16.00
N ASP A 242 3.18 -28.88 -16.34
CA ASP A 242 1.83 -29.11 -15.83
C ASP A 242 1.14 -30.27 -16.58
N PRO A 243 0.85 -31.40 -15.91
CA PRO A 243 0.23 -32.58 -16.53
C PRO A 243 -1.13 -32.28 -17.16
N ASN A 244 -1.87 -31.30 -16.64
CA ASN A 244 -3.19 -30.93 -17.14
C ASN A 244 -3.08 -30.15 -18.46
N ILE A 245 -2.08 -29.28 -18.57
CA ILE A 245 -1.80 -28.54 -19.80
C ILE A 245 -1.24 -29.47 -20.86
N VAL A 246 -0.36 -30.41 -20.48
CA VAL A 246 0.16 -31.44 -21.41
C VAL A 246 -0.96 -32.33 -21.93
N ASN A 247 -1.88 -32.78 -21.09
CA ASN A 247 -3.03 -33.57 -21.52
C ASN A 247 -3.98 -32.77 -22.43
N MET A 248 -4.20 -31.49 -22.13
CA MET A 248 -4.99 -30.58 -22.97
C MET A 248 -4.34 -30.33 -24.33
N ALA A 249 -3.02 -30.10 -24.36
CA ALA A 249 -2.24 -29.94 -25.58
C ALA A 249 -2.22 -31.24 -26.41
N THR A 250 -2.12 -32.40 -25.75
CA THR A 250 -2.16 -33.72 -26.41
C THR A 250 -3.55 -33.99 -27.01
N THR A 251 -4.62 -33.61 -26.30
CA THR A 251 -5.99 -33.71 -26.80
C THR A 251 -6.21 -32.80 -28.00
N MET A 252 -5.67 -31.57 -27.96
CA MET A 252 -5.68 -30.68 -29.12
C MET A 252 -4.86 -31.23 -30.29
N MET A 253 -3.68 -31.80 -30.06
CA MET A 253 -2.85 -32.39 -31.13
C MET A 253 -3.44 -33.69 -31.72
N SER A 254 -4.30 -34.38 -30.98
CA SER A 254 -5.08 -35.51 -31.48
C SER A 254 -6.26 -35.08 -32.36
N ASN A 255 -6.58 -33.79 -32.39
CA ASN A 255 -7.66 -33.26 -33.19
C ASN A 255 -7.21 -33.06 -34.67
N PRO A 256 -7.88 -33.71 -35.65
CA PRO A 256 -7.53 -33.62 -37.06
C PRO A 256 -7.56 -32.19 -37.63
N GLN A 257 -8.43 -31.33 -37.11
CA GLN A 257 -8.53 -29.94 -37.55
C GLN A 257 -7.36 -29.09 -37.04
N VAL A 258 -6.86 -29.37 -35.83
CA VAL A 258 -5.67 -28.70 -35.27
C VAL A 258 -4.42 -29.14 -36.01
N GLN A 259 -4.33 -30.42 -36.42
CA GLN A 259 -3.27 -30.89 -37.31
C GLN A 259 -3.28 -30.20 -38.67
N GLN A 260 -4.46 -29.96 -39.25
CA GLN A 260 -4.58 -29.19 -40.51
C GLN A 260 -4.19 -27.72 -40.34
N MET A 261 -4.56 -27.10 -39.22
CA MET A 261 -4.18 -25.72 -38.89
C MET A 261 -2.67 -25.59 -38.67
N MET A 262 -2.05 -26.54 -37.94
CA MET A 262 -0.61 -26.59 -37.73
C MET A 262 0.14 -26.88 -39.03
N ALA A 263 -0.37 -27.78 -39.88
CA ALA A 263 0.19 -28.01 -41.21
C ALA A 263 0.14 -26.76 -42.10
N SER A 264 -0.93 -25.96 -42.00
CA SER A 264 -1.06 -24.69 -42.74
C SER A 264 -0.10 -23.60 -42.24
N LEU A 265 0.24 -23.63 -40.94
CA LEU A 265 1.24 -22.75 -40.32
C LEU A 265 2.67 -23.18 -40.65
N VAL A 266 2.95 -24.48 -40.61
CA VAL A 266 4.27 -25.07 -40.93
C VAL A 266 4.58 -24.99 -42.43
N SER A 267 3.57 -24.98 -43.30
CA SER A 267 3.75 -24.80 -44.75
C SER A 267 4.08 -23.36 -45.18
N GLY A 268 4.23 -22.42 -44.24
CA GLY A 268 4.82 -21.11 -44.52
C GLY A 268 3.99 -20.16 -45.39
N SER A 269 2.65 -20.30 -45.45
CA SER A 269 1.81 -19.30 -46.08
C SER A 269 1.58 -18.11 -45.14
N ASN A 270 2.39 -17.08 -45.36
CA ASN A 270 2.42 -15.77 -44.71
C ASN A 270 1.01 -15.17 -44.44
N PRO A 271 0.61 -14.85 -43.19
CA PRO A 271 -0.68 -14.22 -42.90
C PRO A 271 -0.53 -12.70 -42.92
N THR A 272 -0.41 -12.11 -44.11
CA THR A 272 -0.49 -10.65 -44.29
C THR A 272 -1.55 -10.24 -45.32
N SER A 273 -2.58 -11.06 -45.52
CA SER A 273 -3.71 -10.71 -46.38
C SER A 273 -5.07 -11.13 -45.79
N GLY A 274 -5.75 -10.18 -45.15
CA GLY A 274 -7.22 -10.00 -45.23
C GLY A 274 -8.19 -11.15 -44.88
N GLY A 275 -7.74 -12.29 -44.36
CA GLY A 275 -8.59 -13.47 -44.10
C GLY A 275 -8.87 -13.77 -42.62
N GLY A 276 -8.39 -12.93 -41.70
CA GLY A 276 -8.49 -13.20 -40.26
C GLY A 276 -9.92 -13.22 -39.73
N LEU A 277 -10.79 -12.33 -40.22
CA LEU A 277 -12.15 -12.18 -39.69
C LEU A 277 -13.09 -13.30 -40.17
N SER A 278 -12.97 -13.75 -41.42
CA SER A 278 -13.79 -14.84 -41.98
C SER A 278 -13.38 -16.21 -41.42
N SER A 279 -12.09 -16.45 -41.22
CA SER A 279 -11.59 -17.63 -40.52
C SER A 279 -12.08 -17.68 -39.07
N LEU A 280 -12.05 -16.55 -38.36
CA LEU A 280 -12.57 -16.43 -37.00
C LEU A 280 -14.10 -16.61 -36.93
N LEU A 281 -14.82 -16.10 -37.93
CA LEU A 281 -16.27 -16.27 -38.03
C LEU A 281 -16.64 -17.74 -38.30
N GLN A 282 -15.86 -18.43 -39.12
CA GLN A 282 -16.07 -19.84 -39.43
C GLN A 282 -15.70 -20.74 -38.24
N ALA A 283 -14.61 -20.42 -37.54
CA ALA A 283 -14.23 -21.08 -36.29
C ALA A 283 -15.28 -20.87 -35.19
N SER A 284 -15.85 -19.67 -35.06
CA SER A 284 -16.90 -19.40 -34.06
C SER A 284 -18.23 -20.09 -34.41
N GLN A 285 -18.61 -20.18 -35.69
CA GLN A 285 -19.78 -20.96 -36.13
C GLN A 285 -19.59 -22.46 -35.88
N GLN A 286 -18.39 -22.99 -36.12
CA GLN A 286 -18.09 -24.40 -35.82
C GLN A 286 -18.08 -24.67 -34.32
N MET A 287 -17.49 -23.80 -33.50
CA MET A 287 -17.53 -23.93 -32.04
C MET A 287 -18.97 -23.87 -31.51
N ALA A 288 -19.81 -22.98 -32.04
CA ALA A 288 -21.22 -22.89 -31.67
C ALA A 288 -22.00 -24.18 -31.98
N SER A 289 -21.78 -24.77 -33.16
CA SER A 289 -22.42 -26.04 -33.55
C SER A 289 -21.92 -27.25 -32.75
N GLN A 290 -20.63 -27.27 -32.39
CA GLN A 290 -20.05 -28.32 -31.55
C GLN A 290 -20.52 -28.21 -30.09
N MET A 291 -20.64 -26.99 -29.54
CA MET A 291 -21.27 -26.75 -28.24
C MET A 291 -22.73 -27.19 -28.20
N GLN A 292 -23.47 -27.01 -29.29
CA GLN A 292 -24.87 -27.40 -29.40
C GLN A 292 -25.07 -28.92 -29.38
N GLN A 293 -24.09 -29.68 -29.88
CA GLN A 293 -24.10 -31.14 -29.85
C GLN A 293 -23.59 -31.69 -28.50
N ALA A 294 -22.59 -31.05 -27.90
CA ALA A 294 -21.96 -31.54 -26.68
C ALA A 294 -22.77 -31.20 -25.41
N ASN A 295 -23.47 -30.06 -25.37
CA ASN A 295 -24.22 -29.67 -24.19
C ASN A 295 -25.43 -28.74 -24.51
N PRO A 296 -26.58 -29.31 -24.91
CA PRO A 296 -27.74 -28.54 -25.36
C PRO A 296 -28.37 -27.69 -24.24
N GLU A 297 -28.28 -28.10 -22.98
CA GLU A 297 -28.83 -27.33 -21.85
C GLU A 297 -28.02 -26.06 -21.57
N LEU A 298 -26.69 -26.11 -21.73
CA LEU A 298 -25.82 -24.94 -21.57
C LEU A 298 -26.14 -23.86 -22.61
N VAL A 299 -26.45 -24.27 -23.86
CA VAL A 299 -26.86 -23.36 -24.93
C VAL A 299 -28.25 -22.76 -24.67
N GLN A 300 -29.15 -23.54 -24.06
CA GLN A 300 -30.47 -23.07 -23.64
C GLN A 300 -30.35 -21.99 -22.56
N HIS A 301 -29.53 -22.23 -21.53
CA HIS A 301 -29.25 -21.28 -20.45
C HIS A 301 -28.60 -19.99 -20.96
N LEU A 302 -27.63 -20.08 -21.88
CA LEU A 302 -26.99 -18.91 -22.49
C LEU A 302 -27.99 -18.07 -23.29
N ARG A 303 -28.93 -18.73 -23.99
CA ARG A 303 -29.96 -18.06 -24.78
C ARG A 303 -30.98 -17.35 -23.89
N GLU A 304 -31.36 -17.93 -22.77
CA GLU A 304 -32.24 -17.30 -21.78
C GLU A 304 -31.57 -16.11 -21.10
N HIS A 305 -30.28 -16.24 -20.75
CA HIS A 305 -29.49 -15.16 -20.16
C HIS A 305 -29.34 -13.96 -21.10
N MET A 306 -29.12 -14.19 -22.40
CA MET A 306 -29.04 -13.14 -23.41
C MET A 306 -30.39 -12.46 -23.68
N ARG A 307 -31.51 -13.16 -23.47
CA ARG A 307 -32.86 -12.59 -23.62
C ARG A 307 -33.25 -11.74 -22.39
N GLY A 308 -32.76 -12.09 -21.21
CA GLY A 308 -32.96 -11.35 -19.96
C GLY A 308 -32.28 -9.97 -19.92
N GLN A 309 -31.13 -9.80 -20.60
CA GLN A 309 -30.43 -8.51 -20.64
C GLN A 309 -31.09 -7.46 -21.54
N ASN A 310 -32.01 -7.84 -22.44
CA ASN A 310 -32.64 -6.90 -23.39
C ASN A 310 -34.01 -6.35 -22.91
N GLN A 311 -34.43 -6.65 -21.67
CA GLN A 311 -35.66 -6.11 -21.06
C GLN A 311 -35.40 -5.13 -19.89
N GLY A 312 -34.14 -4.79 -19.60
CA GLY A 312 -33.79 -3.92 -18.46
C GLY A 312 -33.76 -2.41 -18.73
N SER A 313 -33.97 -1.94 -19.97
CA SER A 313 -33.74 -0.53 -20.34
C SER A 313 -35.01 0.21 -20.78
N ASN A 314 -36.10 0.08 -20.04
CA ASN A 314 -37.24 1.00 -20.20
C ASN A 314 -38.06 1.13 -18.90
N ASN A 315 -37.53 1.87 -17.93
CA ASN A 315 -38.34 2.55 -16.93
C ASN A 315 -37.49 3.59 -16.17
N ASN A 316 -37.55 4.85 -16.62
CA ASN A 316 -37.46 6.02 -15.75
C ASN A 316 -37.83 7.29 -16.53
N THR A 317 -39.14 7.60 -16.56
CA THR A 317 -39.62 8.98 -16.59
C THR A 317 -40.27 9.25 -15.25
N GLN A 318 -39.51 9.83 -14.33
CA GLN A 318 -40.03 10.43 -13.09
C GLN A 318 -40.43 11.87 -13.39
N ASP A 319 -41.72 12.17 -13.21
CA ASP A 319 -42.22 13.54 -13.03
C ASP A 319 -41.73 14.11 -11.68
N PRO A 320 -41.45 15.42 -11.58
CA PRO A 320 -41.14 16.08 -10.31
C PRO A 320 -42.42 16.57 -9.59
N PRO A 321 -42.47 16.59 -8.24
CA PRO A 321 -43.58 17.17 -7.51
C PRO A 321 -43.37 18.68 -7.32
N GLU A 322 -44.32 19.48 -7.81
CA GLU A 322 -44.46 20.89 -7.46
C GLU A 322 -45.17 21.06 -6.10
N GLY A 323 -44.64 21.98 -5.30
CA GLY A 323 -45.43 23.06 -4.69
C GLY A 323 -46.40 22.72 -3.57
N ARG A 324 -46.02 23.10 -2.35
CA ARG A 324 -46.97 23.49 -1.30
C ARG A 324 -47.75 24.72 -1.75
N ASP A 325 -49.05 24.74 -1.51
CA ASP A 325 -49.76 25.88 -0.92
C ASP A 325 -51.13 25.45 -0.35
N VAL A 326 -51.51 26.17 0.71
CA VAL A 326 -52.70 26.12 1.61
C VAL A 326 -52.58 25.22 2.84
#